data_AF-K0IJK0-F1
#
_entry.id   AF-K0IJK0-F1
#
_cell.length_a   1.000
_cell.length_b   1.000
_cell.length_c   1.000
_cell.angle_alpha   90.00
_cell.angle_beta   90.00
_cell.angle_gamma   90.00
#
_symmetry.space_group_name_H-M   'P 1'
#
loop_
_entity.id
_entity.type
_entity.pdbx_description
1 polymer ?
#
loop_
_entity_poly.entity_id
_entity_poly.type
_entity_poly.pdbx_seq_one_letter_code
_entity_poly.pdbx_strand_id
1 'polypeptide(L)'
;MIHGGAGTGKIRKSSKHAQDISKALENSVSTGYDILEKSDGDAAAVNAVESAVASMEDSGLFNVGIDSCLILDKRIEMNASIMNGKDLAAGSVGMVQHMQNPVKLARQVMERTDHTMFVSDGPLELAKLFNITVAPVEPFLFIIDFHLLRE
;
A
#
# COMPACT_ATOMS: atom_id res chain seq x y z
N MET A 1 4.64 -2.63 -14.51
CA MET A 1 3.16 -2.85 -14.52
C MET A 1 2.65 -2.54 -13.12
N ILE A 2 1.45 -1.97 -13.01
CA ILE A 2 0.75 -1.74 -11.73
C ILE A 2 -0.71 -2.20 -11.86
N HIS A 3 -1.42 -2.31 -10.75
CA HIS A 3 -2.89 -2.41 -10.75
C HIS A 3 -3.49 -1.72 -9.52
N GLY A 4 -4.70 -1.18 -9.65
CA GLY A 4 -5.48 -0.59 -8.54
C GLY A 4 -6.51 -1.54 -7.91
N GLY A 5 -6.54 -2.81 -8.35
CA GLY A 5 -7.51 -3.81 -7.93
C GLY A 5 -8.41 -4.27 -9.09
N ALA A 6 -9.00 -5.45 -8.97
CA ALA A 6 -9.92 -6.03 -9.95
C ALA A 6 -11.27 -6.32 -9.28
N GLY A 7 -12.38 -6.12 -10.00
CA GLY A 7 -13.71 -6.33 -9.44
C GLY A 7 -14.84 -5.97 -10.41
N THR A 8 -16.08 -6.20 -9.99
CA THR A 8 -17.29 -6.00 -10.80
C THR A 8 -17.88 -4.58 -10.69
N GLY A 9 -17.22 -3.69 -9.97
CA GLY A 9 -17.66 -2.30 -9.81
C GLY A 9 -17.80 -1.60 -11.16
N LYS A 10 -18.99 -1.07 -11.45
CA LYS A 10 -19.24 -0.33 -12.70
C LYS A 10 -18.73 1.10 -12.55
N ILE A 11 -17.45 1.32 -12.81
CA ILE A 11 -16.92 2.68 -12.96
C ILE A 11 -17.34 3.21 -14.34
N ARG A 12 -18.18 4.24 -14.37
CA ARG A 12 -18.48 4.95 -15.62
C ARG A 12 -17.21 5.65 -16.09
N LYS A 13 -16.65 5.24 -17.23
CA LYS A 13 -15.38 5.78 -17.78
C LYS A 13 -15.34 7.31 -17.89
N SER A 14 -16.47 7.95 -18.15
CA SER A 14 -16.56 9.41 -18.26
C SER A 14 -16.75 10.15 -16.93
N SER A 15 -16.78 9.44 -15.80
CA SER A 15 -16.94 10.06 -14.48
C SER A 15 -15.64 10.75 -14.04
N LYS A 16 -15.76 11.81 -13.23
CA LYS A 16 -14.62 12.48 -12.61
C LYS A 16 -13.76 11.49 -11.82
N HIS A 17 -14.41 10.60 -11.07
CA HIS A 17 -13.74 9.52 -10.33
C HIS A 17 -12.90 8.60 -11.22
N ALA A 18 -13.40 8.21 -12.40
CA ALA A 18 -12.61 7.41 -13.35
C ALA A 18 -11.37 8.14 -13.87
N GLN A 19 -11.46 9.46 -14.08
CA GLN A 19 -10.33 10.29 -14.49
C GLN A 19 -9.30 10.42 -13.37
N ASP A 20 -9.76 10.58 -12.12
CA ASP A 20 -8.90 10.68 -10.95
C ASP A 20 -8.14 9.36 -10.73
N ILE A 21 -8.81 8.21 -10.87
CA ILE A 21 -8.16 6.89 -10.86
C ILE A 21 -7.11 6.77 -11.98
N SER A 22 -7.45 7.15 -13.22
CA SER A 22 -6.49 7.09 -14.35
C SER A 22 -5.24 7.92 -14.04
N LYS A 23 -5.43 9.14 -13.55
CA LYS A 23 -4.32 10.04 -13.19
C LYS A 23 -3.47 9.47 -12.06
N ALA A 24 -4.08 8.84 -11.05
CA ALA A 24 -3.35 8.20 -9.96
C ALA A 24 -2.52 6.99 -10.44
N LEU A 25 -3.06 6.18 -11.36
CA LEU A 25 -2.33 5.09 -12.00
C LEU A 25 -1.16 5.60 -12.86
N GLU A 26 -1.39 6.65 -13.64
CA GLU A 26 -0.35 7.31 -14.45
C GLU A 26 0.78 7.85 -13.57
N ASN A 27 0.44 8.52 -12.46
CA ASN A 27 1.41 9.01 -11.48
C ASN A 27 2.22 7.87 -10.85
N SER A 28 1.56 6.78 -10.47
CA SER A 28 2.22 5.60 -9.86
C SER A 28 3.19 4.93 -10.82
N VAL A 29 2.78 4.68 -12.08
CA VAL A 29 3.68 4.12 -13.11
C VAL A 29 4.85 5.06 -13.37
N SER A 30 4.59 6.36 -13.51
CA SER A 30 5.64 7.35 -13.80
C SER A 30 6.64 7.43 -12.66
N THR A 31 6.18 7.41 -11.40
CA THR A 31 7.05 7.42 -10.21
C THR A 31 8.00 6.22 -10.19
N GLY A 32 7.49 5.01 -10.45
CA GLY A 32 8.34 3.83 -10.53
C GLY A 32 9.28 3.85 -11.74
N TYR A 33 8.79 4.29 -12.90
CA TYR A 33 9.59 4.38 -14.12
C TYR A 33 10.76 5.36 -13.98
N ASP A 34 10.51 6.55 -13.42
CA ASP A 34 11.53 7.56 -13.16
C ASP A 34 12.67 7.03 -12.29
N ILE A 35 12.36 6.20 -11.29
CA ILE A 35 13.38 5.57 -10.44
C ILE A 35 14.20 4.58 -11.25
N LEU A 36 13.57 3.76 -12.10
CA LEU A 36 14.27 2.82 -12.97
C LEU A 36 15.16 3.52 -13.99
N GLU A 37 14.74 4.66 -14.53
CA GLU A 37 15.51 5.42 -15.51
C GLU A 37 16.75 6.09 -14.88
N LYS A 38 16.63 6.56 -13.63
CA LYS A 38 17.66 7.36 -12.95
C LYS A 38 18.57 6.56 -12.04
N SER A 39 18.23 5.30 -11.76
CA SER A 39 18.96 4.47 -10.79
C SER A 39 19.63 3.29 -11.47
N ASP A 40 20.89 3.08 -11.11
CA ASP A 40 21.62 1.86 -11.43
C ASP A 40 21.70 0.93 -10.22
N GLY A 41 21.83 -0.37 -10.47
CA GLY A 41 22.10 -1.37 -9.43
C GLY A 41 20.89 -2.16 -8.94
N ASP A 42 21.17 -3.08 -8.02
CA ASP A 42 20.26 -4.18 -7.66
C ASP A 42 18.99 -3.74 -6.94
N ALA A 43 19.04 -2.60 -6.24
CA ALA A 43 17.90 -2.09 -5.50
C ALA A 43 16.90 -1.31 -6.38
N ALA A 44 17.27 -0.95 -7.62
CA ALA A 44 16.47 -0.07 -8.48
C ALA A 44 15.04 -0.62 -8.69
N ALA A 45 14.93 -1.92 -8.97
CA ALA A 45 13.63 -2.57 -9.13
C ALA A 45 12.77 -2.49 -7.87
N VAL A 46 13.36 -2.71 -6.69
CA VAL A 46 12.59 -2.73 -5.46
C VAL A 46 12.22 -1.33 -4.98
N ASN A 47 13.13 -0.36 -5.15
CA ASN A 47 12.84 1.06 -4.87
C ASN A 47 11.71 1.59 -5.78
N ALA A 48 11.69 1.17 -7.05
CA ALA A 48 10.67 1.55 -8.00
C ALA A 48 9.29 1.02 -7.62
N VAL A 49 9.17 -0.27 -7.25
CA VAL A 49 7.87 -0.83 -6.84
C VAL A 49 7.40 -0.30 -5.50
N GLU A 50 8.30 -0.09 -4.52
CA GLU A 50 7.96 0.54 -3.24
C GLU A 50 7.36 1.92 -3.47
N SER A 51 8.01 2.75 -4.28
CA SER A 51 7.57 4.12 -4.54
C SER A 51 6.28 4.17 -5.37
N ALA A 52 6.13 3.28 -6.35
CA ALA A 52 4.91 3.18 -7.14
C ALA A 52 3.70 2.79 -6.27
N VAL A 53 3.86 1.83 -5.35
CA VAL A 53 2.81 1.41 -4.43
C VAL A 53 2.52 2.48 -3.38
N ALA A 54 3.55 3.10 -2.79
CA ALA A 54 3.36 4.19 -1.83
C ALA A 54 2.56 5.36 -2.43
N SER A 55 2.83 5.71 -3.70
CA SER A 55 2.03 6.72 -4.41
C SER A 55 0.55 6.32 -4.57
N MET A 56 0.22 5.03 -4.63
CA MET A 56 -1.15 4.55 -4.69
C MET A 56 -1.80 4.60 -3.30
N GLU A 57 -1.08 4.21 -2.25
CA GLU A 57 -1.49 4.33 -0.84
C GLU A 57 -1.80 5.78 -0.45
N ASP A 58 -1.00 6.72 -0.94
CA ASP A 58 -1.18 8.16 -0.67
C ASP A 58 -2.33 8.79 -1.49
N SER A 59 -2.82 8.12 -2.54
CA SER A 59 -3.76 8.73 -3.50
C SER A 59 -5.18 8.91 -2.97
N GLY A 60 -5.58 8.09 -1.99
CA GLY A 60 -6.96 8.03 -1.51
C GLY A 60 -7.99 7.62 -2.59
N LEU A 61 -7.60 6.76 -3.52
CA LEU A 61 -8.46 6.34 -4.64
C LEU A 61 -8.55 4.82 -4.81
N PHE A 62 -7.78 4.07 -4.02
CA PHE A 62 -7.72 2.61 -4.07
C PHE A 62 -8.01 2.05 -2.68
N ASN A 63 -8.44 0.79 -2.63
CA ASN A 63 -8.67 0.07 -1.37
C ASN A 63 -7.34 -0.29 -0.68
N VAL A 64 -6.62 0.74 -0.24
CA VAL A 64 -5.33 0.67 0.43
C VAL A 64 -5.05 2.03 1.08
N GLY A 65 -4.36 2.07 2.22
CA GLY A 65 -4.07 3.32 2.92
C GLY A 65 -5.33 3.95 3.50
N ILE A 66 -5.53 5.24 3.23
CA ILE A 66 -6.63 6.05 3.78
C ILE A 66 -8.03 5.63 3.30
N ASP A 67 -8.13 4.97 2.15
CA ASP A 67 -9.40 4.48 1.57
C ASP A 67 -9.55 2.96 1.65
N SER A 68 -8.84 2.33 2.58
CA SER A 68 -9.03 0.91 2.88
C SER A 68 -10.46 0.61 3.35
N CYS A 69 -11.00 -0.49 2.86
CA CYS A 69 -12.25 -1.07 3.33
C CYS A 69 -12.17 -1.34 4.84
N LEU A 70 -13.31 -1.18 5.50
CA LEU A 70 -13.43 -1.47 6.91
C LEU A 70 -13.54 -2.97 7.16
N ILE A 71 -12.97 -3.40 8.29
CA ILE A 71 -13.29 -4.70 8.87
C ILE A 71 -14.62 -4.62 9.65
N LEU A 72 -15.09 -5.75 10.19
CA LEU A 72 -16.41 -5.88 10.83
C LEU A 72 -16.67 -4.89 11.98
N ASP A 73 -15.63 -4.51 12.72
CA ASP A 73 -15.72 -3.56 13.83
C ASP A 73 -15.50 -2.10 13.42
N LYS A 74 -15.51 -1.83 12.11
CA LYS A 74 -15.37 -0.50 11.50
C LYS A 74 -13.98 0.14 11.65
N ARG A 75 -12.95 -0.65 11.88
CA ARG A 75 -11.55 -0.21 11.80
C ARG A 75 -10.96 -0.45 10.41
N ILE A 76 -9.88 0.27 10.11
CA ILE A 76 -9.04 0.02 8.93
C ILE A 76 -7.92 -0.94 9.33
N GLU A 77 -7.78 -2.07 8.64
CA GLU A 77 -6.65 -2.97 8.79
C GLU A 77 -6.04 -3.26 7.41
N MET A 78 -4.73 -3.06 7.30
CA MET A 78 -4.01 -3.14 6.04
C MET A 78 -2.97 -4.26 6.05
N ASN A 79 -2.68 -4.78 4.86
CA ASN A 79 -1.63 -5.76 4.64
C ASN A 79 -0.76 -5.27 3.47
N ALA A 80 0.53 -5.53 3.53
CA ALA A 80 1.45 -5.27 2.43
C ALA A 80 2.62 -6.24 2.43
N SER A 81 3.18 -6.47 1.26
CA SER A 81 4.36 -7.30 1.07
C SER A 81 5.24 -6.75 -0.04
N ILE A 82 6.55 -6.94 0.10
CA ILE A 82 7.55 -6.60 -0.91
C ILE A 82 8.61 -7.70 -0.97
N MET A 83 9.15 -7.94 -2.16
CA MET A 83 10.15 -8.98 -2.38
C MET A 83 11.18 -8.51 -3.39
N ASN A 84 12.44 -8.80 -3.11
CA ASN A 84 13.54 -8.67 -4.06
C ASN A 84 13.72 -10.00 -4.81
N GLY A 85 13.46 -9.98 -6.12
CA GLY A 85 13.62 -11.18 -6.96
C GLY A 85 15.07 -11.64 -7.13
N LYS A 86 16.05 -10.78 -6.84
CA LYS A 86 17.48 -11.10 -7.02
C LYS A 86 18.00 -12.09 -5.97
N ASP A 87 17.66 -11.87 -4.70
CA ASP A 87 18.17 -12.61 -3.55
C ASP A 87 17.07 -13.32 -2.75
N LEU A 88 15.81 -13.20 -3.21
CA LEU A 88 14.62 -13.74 -2.57
C LEU A 88 14.32 -13.13 -1.18
N ALA A 89 15.00 -12.04 -0.81
CA ALA A 89 14.65 -11.30 0.40
C ALA A 89 13.21 -10.80 0.29
N ALA A 90 12.43 -10.97 1.35
CA ALA A 90 11.03 -10.57 1.39
C ALA A 90 10.65 -10.04 2.77
N GLY A 91 9.70 -9.12 2.77
CA GLY A 91 9.12 -8.56 3.99
C GLY A 91 7.64 -8.32 3.81
N SER A 92 6.87 -8.55 4.85
CA SER A 92 5.42 -8.34 4.86
C SER A 92 4.92 -7.93 6.24
N VAL A 93 3.81 -7.21 6.22
CA VAL A 93 3.06 -6.82 7.40
C VAL A 93 1.58 -7.14 7.20
N GLY A 94 0.90 -7.53 8.27
CA GLY A 94 -0.52 -7.79 8.25
C GLY A 94 -1.27 -7.26 9.46
N MET A 95 -2.56 -6.96 9.25
CA MET A 95 -3.45 -6.33 10.24
C MET A 95 -2.90 -4.99 10.78
N VAL A 96 -2.15 -4.27 9.94
CA VAL A 96 -1.53 -2.99 10.31
C VAL A 96 -2.60 -1.90 10.41
N GLN A 97 -2.51 -1.12 11.47
CA GLN A 97 -3.31 0.06 11.72
C GLN A 97 -2.40 1.30 11.78
N HIS A 98 -2.98 2.49 11.59
CA HIS A 98 -2.29 3.78 11.78
C HIS A 98 -0.96 3.91 11.00
N MET A 99 -0.92 3.35 9.80
CA MET A 99 0.26 3.40 8.92
C MET A 99 -0.16 3.94 7.57
N GLN A 100 0.41 5.07 7.17
CA GLN A 100 0.10 5.69 5.89
C GLN A 100 0.55 4.81 4.72
N ASN A 101 1.77 4.25 4.82
CA ASN A 101 2.34 3.40 3.76
C ASN A 101 2.77 2.02 4.30
N PRO A 102 1.85 1.04 4.39
CA PRO A 102 2.18 -0.33 4.75
C PRO A 102 3.30 -0.95 3.93
N VAL A 103 3.45 -0.61 2.62
CA VAL A 103 4.55 -1.13 1.79
C VAL A 103 5.93 -0.73 2.29
N LYS A 104 6.08 0.49 2.81
CA LYS A 104 7.35 0.98 3.37
C LYS A 104 7.70 0.20 4.64
N LEU A 105 6.71 -0.11 5.48
CA LEU A 105 6.95 -0.93 6.66
C LEU A 105 7.31 -2.37 6.30
N ALA A 106 6.68 -2.95 5.27
CA ALA A 106 7.07 -4.25 4.72
C ALA A 106 8.52 -4.26 4.21
N ARG A 107 8.98 -3.17 3.57
CA ARG A 107 10.40 -3.00 3.19
C ARG A 107 11.33 -3.00 4.41
N GLN A 108 10.92 -2.36 5.51
CA GLN A 108 11.72 -2.36 6.74
C GLN A 108 11.82 -3.74 7.38
N VAL A 109 10.77 -4.57 7.30
CA VAL A 109 10.86 -6.00 7.69
C VAL A 109 11.92 -6.72 6.87
N MET A 110 11.89 -6.55 5.55
CA MET A 110 12.83 -7.20 4.62
C MET A 110 14.29 -6.80 4.86
N GLU A 111 14.56 -5.52 5.13
CA GLU A 111 15.94 -4.99 5.19
C GLU A 111 16.57 -5.05 6.59
N ARG A 112 15.76 -5.04 7.64
CA ARG A 112 16.25 -4.76 9.01
C ARG A 112 15.92 -5.85 10.01
N THR A 113 15.38 -6.97 9.57
CA THR A 113 15.04 -8.10 10.45
C THR A 113 15.40 -9.42 9.79
N ASP A 114 15.61 -10.46 10.61
CA ASP A 114 15.78 -11.85 10.13
C ASP A 114 14.43 -12.54 9.85
N HIS A 115 13.34 -11.79 9.81
CA HIS A 115 11.98 -12.29 9.67
C HIS A 115 11.35 -11.84 8.35
N THR A 116 10.42 -12.64 7.83
CA THR A 116 9.69 -12.30 6.60
C THR A 116 8.36 -11.60 6.88
N MET A 117 7.70 -11.85 8.02
CA MET A 117 6.35 -11.38 8.26
C MET A 117 6.12 -10.99 9.73
N PHE A 118 5.48 -9.84 9.94
CA PHE A 118 4.91 -9.45 11.22
C PHE A 118 3.40 -9.20 11.08
N VAL A 119 2.63 -9.60 12.10
CA VAL A 119 1.17 -9.44 12.10
C VAL A 119 0.67 -8.86 13.43
N SER A 120 -0.58 -8.38 13.43
CA SER A 120 -1.25 -7.83 14.62
C SER A 120 -0.45 -6.66 15.19
N ASP A 121 -0.02 -6.72 16.45
CA ASP A 121 0.67 -5.61 17.10
C ASP A 121 2.16 -5.51 16.69
N GLY A 122 2.73 -6.59 16.16
CA GLY A 122 4.15 -6.68 15.80
C GLY A 122 4.65 -5.56 14.87
N PRO A 123 3.94 -5.25 13.76
CA PRO A 123 4.29 -4.15 12.88
C PRO A 123 4.34 -2.77 13.56
N LEU A 124 3.44 -2.48 14.51
CA LEU A 124 3.44 -1.22 15.24
C LEU A 124 4.60 -1.13 16.24
N GLU A 125 4.91 -2.23 16.92
CA GLU A 125 6.11 -2.31 17.77
C GLU A 125 7.38 -2.15 16.94
N LEU A 126 7.44 -2.74 15.75
CA LEU A 126 8.55 -2.57 14.81
C LEU A 126 8.70 -1.10 14.38
N ALA A 127 7.60 -0.43 14.05
CA ALA A 127 7.61 0.98 13.68
C ALA A 127 8.20 1.85 14.82
N LYS A 128 7.82 1.58 16.07
CA LYS A 128 8.39 2.26 17.25
C LYS A 128 9.89 1.99 17.39
N LEU A 129 10.33 0.74 17.30
CA LEU A 129 11.75 0.36 17.38
C LEU A 129 12.60 1.05 16.30
N PHE A 130 12.02 1.26 15.13
CA PHE A 130 12.70 1.85 13.99
C PHE A 130 12.52 3.36 13.84
N ASN A 131 11.85 4.02 14.81
CA ASN A 131 11.51 5.44 14.77
C ASN A 131 10.74 5.84 13.49
N ILE A 132 9.85 4.97 13.03
CA ILE A 132 8.96 5.22 11.89
C ILE A 132 7.70 5.91 12.41
N THR A 133 7.32 7.00 11.76
CA THR A 133 6.11 7.74 12.12
C THR A 133 4.87 6.87 11.93
N VAL A 134 4.13 6.68 13.02
CA VAL A 134 2.79 6.11 13.03
C VAL A 134 1.80 7.27 13.03
N ALA A 135 0.98 7.36 11.99
CA ALA A 135 0.00 8.42 11.82
C ALA A 135 -1.40 7.81 11.87
N PRO A 136 -2.34 8.36 12.65
CA PRO A 136 -3.72 7.89 12.63
C PRO A 136 -4.27 7.95 11.20
N VAL A 137 -4.65 6.79 10.68
CA VAL A 137 -5.47 6.70 9.47
C VAL A 137 -6.91 6.67 9.96
N GLU A 138 -7.50 7.85 10.11
CA GLU A 138 -8.90 7.96 10.50
C GLU A 138 -9.78 7.59 9.30
N PRO A 139 -10.81 6.74 9.49
CA PRO A 139 -11.74 6.46 8.42
C PRO A 139 -12.46 7.77 8.04
N PHE A 140 -12.24 8.27 6.83
CA PHE A 140 -13.10 9.33 6.31
C PHE A 140 -14.53 8.79 6.22
N LEU A 141 -15.52 9.56 6.69
CA LEU A 141 -16.94 9.18 6.77
C LEU A 141 -17.60 8.83 5.40
N PHE A 142 -16.83 8.79 4.31
CA PHE A 142 -17.25 8.45 2.94
C PHE A 142 -16.77 7.05 2.54
N ILE A 143 -17.00 6.05 3.38
CA ILE A 143 -16.64 4.67 3.02
C ILE A 143 -17.71 4.09 2.09
N ILE A 144 -17.25 3.71 0.90
CA ILE A 144 -18.08 3.45 -0.28
C ILE A 144 -18.71 2.05 -0.27
N ASP A 145 -18.32 1.13 0.63
CA ASP A 145 -18.86 -0.23 0.54
C ASP A 145 -19.06 -0.96 1.88
N PHE A 146 -20.28 -0.85 2.41
CA PHE A 146 -20.87 -1.92 3.23
C PHE A 146 -21.46 -3.05 2.35
N HIS A 147 -21.55 -2.90 1.02
CA HIS A 147 -22.21 -3.90 0.16
C HIS A 147 -21.36 -5.16 -0.12
N LEU A 148 -20.11 -5.21 0.36
CA LEU A 148 -19.28 -6.41 0.29
C LEU A 148 -19.60 -7.43 1.41
N LEU A 149 -20.34 -7.01 2.44
CA LEU A 149 -21.01 -7.92 3.38
C LEU A 149 -22.37 -8.28 2.79
N ARG A 150 -22.38 -9.12 1.74
CA ARG A 150 -23.64 -9.74 1.30
C ARG A 150 -24.14 -10.67 2.40
N GLU A 151 -25.43 -10.54 2.73
CA GLU A 151 -26.22 -11.60 3.40
C GLU A 151 -26.20 -12.91 2.62
#